data_AF-A0A3B0RIG9-F1
#
_entry.id   AF-A0A3B0RIG9-F1
#
_cell.length_a   1.000
_cell.length_b   1.000
_cell.length_c   1.000
_cell.angle_alpha   90.00
_cell.angle_beta   90.00
_cell.angle_gamma   90.00
#
_symmetry.space_group_name_H-M   'P 1'
#
loop_
_entity.id
_entity.type
_entity.pdbx_description
1 polymer ?
#
loop_
_entity_poly.entity_id
_entity_poly.type
_entity_poly.pdbx_seq_one_letter_code
_entity_poly.pdbx_strand_id
1 'polypeptide(L)'
;WEYCQRAAQTIASGGGTVKGIRQVFAELGEAVRLAPDYALPHAILSWAYNAAIINGTYEDDELVDYIARAKAHLRKARELVQDDLLCLTYIGGAENFAGMQERSLHTLESVLARNPANAEAWHIICQTYAYLGRFEDARNAIDRARALAPEAGYAPIHEWYRALTDFLAGDLEAAAPLIERHILHQPGYGYVSVIAAICTTAFGDDAGARRHIARAKEHNPQLRPEKLKGMMLSQPDKEKGKREYAILERLWAEDGA
;
A
#
# COMPACT_ATOMS: atom_id res chain seq x y z
N TRP A 1 19.64 5.72 12.02
CA TRP A 1 19.88 5.22 10.65
C TRP A 1 19.63 3.72 10.53
N GLU A 2 20.34 2.86 11.24
CA GLU A 2 20.17 1.39 11.14
C GLU A 2 18.72 0.91 11.38
N TYR A 3 18.04 1.49 12.38
CA TYR A 3 16.61 1.25 12.63
C TYR A 3 15.74 1.55 11.39
N CYS A 4 16.00 2.67 10.69
CA CYS A 4 15.28 3.02 9.47
C CYS A 4 15.58 2.04 8.32
N GLN A 5 16.82 1.54 8.22
CA GLN A 5 17.17 0.54 7.20
C GLN A 5 16.48 -0.79 7.45
N ARG A 6 16.44 -1.29 8.70
CA ARG A 6 15.70 -2.52 9.04
C ARG A 6 14.20 -2.35 8.82
N ALA A 7 13.64 -1.18 9.13
CA ALA A 7 12.26 -0.86 8.80
C ALA A 7 12.00 -0.91 7.28
N ALA A 8 12.85 -0.27 6.46
CA ALA A 8 12.71 -0.28 5.00
C ALA A 8 12.82 -1.70 4.40
N GLN A 9 13.73 -2.53 4.92
CA GLN A 9 13.83 -3.95 4.52
C GLN A 9 12.57 -4.73 4.89
N THR A 10 12.00 -4.48 6.07
CA THR A 10 10.73 -5.08 6.50
C THR A 10 9.58 -4.64 5.59
N ILE A 11 9.55 -3.37 5.18
CA ILE A 11 8.55 -2.84 4.25
C ILE A 11 8.60 -3.58 2.92
N ALA A 12 9.80 -3.71 2.33
CA ALA A 12 9.98 -4.37 1.04
C ALA A 12 9.59 -5.86 1.05
N SER A 13 9.81 -6.55 2.17
CA SER A 13 9.59 -8.00 2.29
C SER A 13 8.23 -8.40 2.86
N GLY A 14 7.55 -7.51 3.58
CA GLY A 14 6.29 -7.85 4.26
C GLY A 14 5.56 -6.67 4.91
N GLY A 15 5.75 -5.44 4.44
CA GLY A 15 5.12 -4.24 5.01
C GLY A 15 3.59 -4.25 4.96
N GLY A 16 2.99 -5.07 4.09
CA GLY A 16 1.54 -5.26 4.01
C GLY A 16 0.95 -6.22 5.05
N THR A 17 1.78 -6.89 5.85
CA THR A 17 1.35 -7.90 6.83
C THR A 17 1.20 -7.30 8.24
N VAL A 18 0.36 -7.91 9.09
CA VAL A 18 0.23 -7.51 10.51
C VAL A 18 1.59 -7.58 11.22
N LYS A 19 2.33 -8.69 11.06
CA LYS A 19 3.64 -8.85 11.68
C LYS A 19 4.64 -7.80 11.19
N GLY A 20 4.71 -7.58 9.87
CA GLY A 20 5.66 -6.65 9.25
C GLY A 20 5.41 -5.22 9.69
N ILE A 21 4.16 -4.75 9.69
CA ILE A 21 3.86 -3.37 10.08
C ILE A 21 4.15 -3.12 11.57
N ARG A 22 3.92 -4.10 12.45
CA ARG A 22 4.28 -4.01 13.87
C ARG A 22 5.78 -3.93 14.09
N GLN A 23 6.56 -4.69 13.33
CA GLN A 23 8.01 -4.61 13.36
C GLN A 23 8.51 -3.24 12.88
N VAL A 24 7.91 -2.68 11.83
CA VAL A 24 8.21 -1.31 11.37
C VAL A 24 7.95 -0.29 12.49
N PHE A 25 6.83 -0.38 13.20
CA PHE A 25 6.55 0.51 14.34
C PHE A 25 7.57 0.37 15.47
N ALA A 26 8.00 -0.86 15.80
CA ALA A 26 9.01 -1.09 16.83
C ALA A 26 10.36 -0.46 16.47
N GLU A 27 10.86 -0.73 15.26
CA GLU A 27 12.14 -0.20 14.78
C GLU A 27 12.13 1.33 14.72
N LEU A 28 11.08 1.92 14.15
CA LEU A 28 11.01 3.37 13.99
C LEU A 28 10.64 4.09 15.28
N GLY A 29 9.92 3.45 16.19
CA GLY A 29 9.70 3.97 17.54
C GLY A 29 11.02 4.19 18.28
N GLU A 30 11.93 3.22 18.18
CA GLU A 30 13.27 3.35 18.73
C GLU A 30 14.13 4.40 18.00
N ALA A 31 14.01 4.50 16.67
CA ALA A 31 14.65 5.55 15.90
C ALA A 31 14.22 6.96 16.36
N VAL A 32 12.92 7.19 16.55
CA VAL A 32 12.37 8.46 17.05
C VAL A 32 12.78 8.71 18.50
N ARG A 33 12.83 7.68 19.34
CA ARG A 33 13.26 7.80 20.74
C ARG A 33 14.71 8.28 20.83
N LEU A 34 15.59 7.79 19.96
CA LEU A 34 17.00 8.14 19.93
C LEU A 34 17.28 9.49 19.24
N ALA A 35 16.52 9.81 18.20
CA ALA A 35 16.70 11.03 17.39
C ALA A 35 15.34 11.63 16.98
N PRO A 36 14.66 12.35 17.89
CA PRO A 36 13.31 12.89 17.65
C PRO A 36 13.26 14.04 16.63
N ASP A 37 14.42 14.60 16.26
CA ASP A 37 14.59 15.63 15.24
C ASP A 37 15.08 15.04 13.89
N TYR A 38 15.20 13.73 13.77
CA TYR A 38 15.52 13.08 12.50
C TYR A 38 14.27 12.87 11.65
N ALA A 39 14.17 13.55 10.50
CA ALA A 39 12.96 13.58 9.69
C ALA A 39 12.51 12.22 9.13
N LEU A 40 13.45 11.38 8.67
CA LEU A 40 13.16 10.13 7.96
C LEU A 40 12.27 9.15 8.75
N PRO A 41 12.54 8.80 10.02
CA PRO A 41 11.67 7.90 10.77
C PRO A 41 10.25 8.45 10.95
N HIS A 42 10.07 9.78 11.04
CA HIS A 42 8.73 10.36 11.02
C HIS A 42 8.04 10.15 9.66
N ALA A 43 8.75 10.32 8.54
CA ALA A 43 8.17 10.08 7.21
C ALA A 43 7.72 8.62 7.04
N ILE A 44 8.59 7.67 7.41
CA ILE A 44 8.29 6.23 7.30
C ILE A 44 7.17 5.83 8.27
N LEU A 45 7.14 6.35 9.51
CA LEU A 45 6.03 6.09 10.45
C LEU A 45 4.70 6.61 9.93
N SER A 46 4.69 7.82 9.36
CA SER A 46 3.48 8.36 8.73
C SER A 46 2.98 7.45 7.61
N TRP A 47 3.87 6.99 6.73
CA TRP A 47 3.51 6.04 5.69
C TRP A 47 2.96 4.74 6.31
N ALA A 48 3.63 4.19 7.32
CA ALA A 48 3.27 2.93 7.95
C ALA A 48 1.89 2.97 8.64
N TYR A 49 1.56 4.06 9.36
CA TYR A 49 0.24 4.20 9.97
C TYR A 49 -0.87 4.30 8.91
N ASN A 50 -0.68 5.07 7.83
CA ASN A 50 -1.68 5.14 6.77
C ASN A 50 -1.80 3.82 5.99
N ALA A 51 -0.68 3.14 5.73
CA ALA A 51 -0.67 1.81 5.12
C ALA A 51 -1.40 0.78 6.00
N ALA A 52 -1.23 0.85 7.32
CA ALA A 52 -1.95 -0.03 8.23
C ALA A 52 -3.47 0.19 8.17
N ILE A 53 -3.91 1.45 8.14
CA ILE A 53 -5.32 1.82 8.01
C ILE A 53 -5.90 1.29 6.70
N ILE A 54 -5.21 1.55 5.58
CA ILE A 54 -5.63 1.13 4.23
C ILE A 54 -5.69 -0.41 4.15
N ASN A 55 -4.69 -1.11 4.65
CA ASN A 55 -4.61 -2.57 4.56
C ASN A 55 -5.41 -3.31 5.64
N GLY A 56 -6.06 -2.58 6.56
CA GLY A 56 -6.82 -3.17 7.66
C GLY A 56 -5.97 -3.94 8.66
N THR A 57 -4.71 -3.55 8.89
CA THR A 57 -3.75 -4.24 9.78
C THR A 57 -3.64 -3.57 11.17
N TYR A 58 -4.77 -3.15 11.72
CA TYR A 58 -4.90 -2.49 13.03
C TYR A 58 -6.05 -3.09 13.84
N GLU A 59 -6.02 -2.93 15.16
CA GLU A 59 -7.10 -3.27 16.09
C GLU A 59 -8.14 -2.14 16.17
N ASP A 60 -9.40 -2.44 16.45
CA ASP A 60 -10.48 -1.44 16.36
C ASP A 60 -10.29 -0.21 17.25
N ASP A 61 -9.73 -0.40 18.44
CA ASP A 61 -9.41 0.64 19.41
C ASP A 61 -8.17 1.48 19.01
N GLU A 62 -7.35 0.99 18.08
CA GLU A 62 -6.15 1.68 17.59
C GLU A 62 -6.43 2.69 16.47
N LEU A 63 -7.58 2.60 15.78
CA LEU A 63 -7.83 3.41 14.57
C LEU A 63 -7.68 4.92 14.81
N VAL A 64 -8.24 5.40 15.92
CA VAL A 64 -8.19 6.83 16.28
C VAL A 64 -6.75 7.28 16.53
N ASP A 65 -5.97 6.46 17.24
CA ASP A 65 -4.56 6.72 17.52
C ASP A 65 -3.73 6.66 16.24
N TYR A 66 -3.95 5.67 15.37
CA TYR A 66 -3.24 5.54 14.09
C TYR A 66 -3.47 6.74 13.18
N ILE A 67 -4.71 7.24 13.09
CA ILE A 67 -5.03 8.46 12.33
C ILE A 67 -4.29 9.67 12.92
N ALA A 68 -4.29 9.81 14.25
CA ALA A 68 -3.61 10.91 14.92
C ALA A 68 -2.09 10.87 14.71
N ARG A 69 -1.48 9.68 14.87
CA ARG A 69 -0.05 9.45 14.69
C ARG A 69 0.39 9.64 13.24
N ALA A 70 -0.35 9.10 12.26
CA ALA A 70 -0.11 9.35 10.85
C ALA A 70 0.02 10.85 10.56
N LYS A 71 -0.96 11.65 11.00
CA LYS A 71 -0.96 13.11 10.80
C LYS A 71 0.18 13.81 11.54
N ALA A 72 0.44 13.42 12.78
CA ALA A 72 1.50 14.03 13.60
C ALA A 72 2.89 13.77 13.00
N HIS A 73 3.17 12.52 12.62
CA HIS A 73 4.43 12.15 12.00
C HIS A 73 4.61 12.79 10.61
N LEU A 74 3.56 12.90 9.79
CA LEU A 74 3.64 13.60 8.50
C LEU A 74 4.03 15.07 8.66
N ARG A 75 3.40 15.76 9.62
CA ARG A 75 3.70 17.17 9.93
C ARG A 75 5.14 17.31 10.41
N LYS A 76 5.57 16.44 11.33
CA LYS A 76 6.93 16.52 11.89
C LYS A 76 7.99 16.21 10.82
N ALA A 77 7.75 15.22 9.97
CA ALA A 77 8.62 14.93 8.83
C ALA A 77 8.75 16.17 7.93
N ARG A 78 7.64 16.85 7.60
CA ARG A 78 7.64 18.08 6.79
C ARG A 78 8.32 19.28 7.45
N GLU A 79 8.24 19.39 8.77
CA GLU A 79 8.93 20.44 9.54
C GLU A 79 10.45 20.23 9.54
N LEU A 80 10.89 18.98 9.66
CA LEU A 80 12.30 18.61 9.82
C LEU A 80 13.02 18.33 8.50
N VAL A 81 12.28 17.98 7.43
CA VAL A 81 12.88 17.58 6.15
C VAL A 81 13.65 18.74 5.54
N GLN A 82 14.91 18.46 5.21
CA GLN A 82 15.77 19.36 4.45
C GLN A 82 15.82 18.86 3.00
N ASP A 83 16.98 18.87 2.34
CA ASP A 83 17.13 18.33 0.98
C ASP A 83 17.44 16.82 0.95
N ASP A 84 16.75 16.05 1.81
CA ASP A 84 16.87 14.59 1.86
C ASP A 84 15.87 13.95 0.90
N LEU A 85 16.34 13.51 -0.26
CA LEU A 85 15.50 12.88 -1.28
C LEU A 85 14.82 11.60 -0.80
N LEU A 86 15.47 10.80 0.06
CA LEU A 86 14.87 9.58 0.59
C LEU A 86 13.70 9.93 1.51
N CYS A 87 13.91 10.90 2.41
CA CYS A 87 12.84 11.40 3.27
C CYS A 87 11.67 11.97 2.46
N LEU A 88 11.96 12.78 1.43
CA LEU A 88 10.94 13.33 0.53
C LEU A 88 10.17 12.23 -0.22
N THR A 89 10.82 11.16 -0.66
CA THR A 89 10.14 9.99 -1.26
C THR A 89 9.15 9.37 -0.27
N TYR A 90 9.56 9.12 0.98
CA TYR A 90 8.66 8.59 2.00
C TYR A 90 7.53 9.56 2.37
N ILE A 91 7.80 10.87 2.38
CA ILE A 91 6.74 11.86 2.60
C ILE A 91 5.74 11.83 1.44
N GLY A 92 6.19 11.74 0.19
CA GLY A 92 5.32 11.57 -0.98
C GLY A 92 4.46 10.31 -0.89
N GLY A 93 5.05 9.19 -0.43
CA GLY A 93 4.31 7.96 -0.13
C GLY A 93 3.27 8.15 0.97
N ALA A 94 3.63 8.78 2.08
CA ALA A 94 2.71 9.08 3.17
C ALA A 94 1.56 9.99 2.74
N GLU A 95 1.82 10.99 1.90
CA GLU A 95 0.81 11.87 1.31
C GLU A 95 -0.15 11.09 0.41
N ASN A 96 0.36 10.15 -0.41
CA ASN A 96 -0.47 9.30 -1.25
C ASN A 96 -1.45 8.47 -0.41
N PHE A 97 -0.92 7.73 0.58
CA PHE A 97 -1.74 6.90 1.46
C PHE A 97 -2.68 7.72 2.37
N ALA A 98 -2.38 8.99 2.63
CA ALA A 98 -3.26 9.90 3.35
C ALA A 98 -4.39 10.50 2.49
N GLY A 99 -4.49 10.11 1.20
CA GLY A 99 -5.48 10.65 0.28
C GLY A 99 -5.16 12.07 -0.22
N MET A 100 -3.88 12.45 -0.23
CA MET A 100 -3.39 13.74 -0.71
C MET A 100 -2.61 13.54 -2.02
N GLN A 101 -3.23 12.90 -3.01
CA GLN A 101 -2.56 12.41 -4.23
C GLN A 101 -1.87 13.54 -5.03
N GLU A 102 -2.49 14.71 -5.16
CA GLU A 102 -1.91 15.85 -5.87
C GLU A 102 -0.67 16.38 -5.13
N ARG A 103 -0.71 16.40 -3.80
CA ARG A 103 0.43 16.81 -2.97
C ARG A 103 1.57 15.80 -3.06
N SER A 104 1.22 14.52 -3.08
CA SER A 104 2.15 13.42 -3.30
C SER A 104 2.87 13.56 -4.64
N LEU A 105 2.14 13.77 -5.74
CA LEU A 105 2.74 14.00 -7.07
C LEU A 105 3.71 15.18 -7.04
N HIS A 106 3.30 16.33 -6.52
CA HIS A 106 4.17 17.51 -6.45
C HIS A 106 5.47 17.22 -5.68
N THR A 107 5.38 16.51 -4.55
CA THR A 107 6.55 16.09 -3.78
C THR A 107 7.46 15.17 -4.59
N LEU A 108 6.90 14.13 -5.20
CA LEU A 108 7.68 13.10 -5.90
C LEU A 108 8.27 13.62 -7.21
N GLU A 109 7.57 14.52 -7.91
CA GLU A 109 8.10 15.25 -9.06
C GLU A 109 9.32 16.09 -8.65
N SER A 110 9.31 16.72 -7.47
CA SER A 110 10.48 17.44 -6.96
C SER A 110 11.67 16.51 -6.67
N VAL A 111 11.40 15.28 -6.23
CA VAL A 111 12.44 14.24 -6.07
C VAL A 111 12.99 13.85 -7.42
N LEU A 112 12.13 13.56 -8.40
CA LEU A 112 12.55 13.15 -9.74
C LEU A 112 13.24 14.26 -10.54
N ALA A 113 12.92 15.53 -10.29
CA ALA A 113 13.66 16.64 -10.88
C ALA A 113 15.14 16.67 -10.47
N ARG A 114 15.46 16.13 -9.28
CA ARG A 114 16.81 16.08 -8.72
C ARG A 114 17.48 14.73 -8.94
N ASN A 115 16.70 13.66 -8.90
CA ASN A 115 17.13 12.30 -9.21
C ASN A 115 16.09 11.58 -10.10
N PRO A 116 16.19 11.73 -11.43
CA PRO A 116 15.27 11.07 -12.37
C PRO A 116 15.31 9.54 -12.33
N ALA A 117 16.39 8.96 -11.78
CA ALA A 117 16.61 7.52 -11.67
C ALA A 117 16.08 6.92 -10.35
N ASN A 118 15.33 7.69 -9.55
CA ASN A 118 14.75 7.18 -8.31
C ASN A 118 13.57 6.23 -8.58
N ALA A 119 13.84 4.92 -8.60
CA ALA A 119 12.84 3.89 -8.86
C ALA A 119 11.69 3.88 -7.83
N GLU A 120 12.00 4.12 -6.54
CA GLU A 120 10.99 4.16 -5.47
C GLU A 120 10.02 5.33 -5.65
N ALA A 121 10.50 6.49 -6.09
CA ALA A 121 9.62 7.61 -6.43
C ALA A 121 8.69 7.28 -7.62
N TRP A 122 9.20 6.57 -8.64
CA TRP A 122 8.38 6.10 -9.76
C TRP A 122 7.33 5.04 -9.34
N HIS A 123 7.66 4.16 -8.40
CA HIS A 123 6.69 3.22 -7.80
C HIS A 123 5.53 3.95 -7.13
N ILE A 124 5.85 4.94 -6.30
CA ILE A 124 4.81 5.70 -5.59
C ILE A 124 3.99 6.52 -6.57
N ILE A 125 4.62 7.19 -7.54
CA ILE A 125 3.91 7.93 -8.60
C ILE A 125 2.96 7.02 -9.39
N CYS A 126 3.35 5.79 -9.70
CA CYS A 126 2.46 4.82 -10.32
C CYS A 126 1.18 4.63 -9.50
N GLN A 127 1.32 4.34 -8.21
CA GLN A 127 0.17 4.18 -7.32
C GLN A 127 -0.66 5.46 -7.22
N THR A 128 -0.01 6.61 -7.11
CA THR A 128 -0.68 7.91 -7.04
C THR A 128 -1.50 8.18 -8.30
N TYR A 129 -0.96 7.90 -9.49
CA TYR A 129 -1.71 7.99 -10.75
C TYR A 129 -2.86 6.99 -10.81
N ALA A 130 -2.69 5.76 -10.34
CA ALA A 130 -3.75 4.76 -10.30
C ALA A 130 -4.92 5.22 -9.39
N TYR A 131 -4.63 5.79 -8.22
CA TYR A 131 -5.66 6.35 -7.32
C TYR A 131 -6.35 7.60 -7.88
N LEU A 132 -5.70 8.33 -8.79
CA LEU A 132 -6.29 9.45 -9.53
C LEU A 132 -7.07 9.00 -10.78
N GLY A 133 -7.11 7.70 -11.10
CA GLY A 133 -7.73 7.18 -12.32
C GLY A 133 -6.94 7.42 -13.60
N ARG A 134 -5.68 7.87 -13.48
CA ARG A 134 -4.76 8.11 -14.60
C ARG A 134 -4.00 6.83 -14.96
N PHE A 135 -4.72 5.80 -15.41
CA PHE A 135 -4.18 4.45 -15.52
C PHE A 135 -3.04 4.29 -16.53
N GLU A 136 -3.07 4.98 -17.67
CA GLU A 136 -1.96 4.95 -18.63
C GLU A 136 -0.69 5.60 -18.06
N ASP A 137 -0.82 6.70 -17.33
CA ASP A 137 0.32 7.34 -16.67
C ASP A 137 0.90 6.43 -15.58
N ALA A 138 0.05 5.71 -14.84
CA ALA A 138 0.47 4.71 -13.87
C ALA A 138 1.25 3.56 -14.52
N ARG A 139 0.75 3.01 -15.64
CA ARG A 139 1.44 1.97 -16.43
C ARG A 139 2.80 2.45 -16.94
N ASN A 140 2.88 3.69 -17.43
CA ASN A 140 4.15 4.28 -17.85
C ASN A 140 5.12 4.46 -16.67
N ALA A 141 4.63 4.90 -15.51
CA ALA A 141 5.46 5.07 -14.32
C ALA A 141 6.05 3.75 -13.81
N ILE A 142 5.26 2.66 -13.78
CA ILE A 142 5.78 1.35 -13.36
C ILE A 142 6.76 0.76 -14.38
N ASP A 143 6.56 1.01 -15.67
CA ASP A 143 7.53 0.62 -16.70
C ASP A 143 8.87 1.35 -16.54
N ARG A 144 8.84 2.63 -16.16
CA ARG A 144 10.06 3.39 -15.80
C ARG A 144 10.74 2.84 -14.56
N ALA A 145 10.00 2.58 -13.49
CA ALA A 145 10.56 2.01 -12.27
C ALA A 145 11.24 0.64 -12.53
N ARG A 146 10.61 -0.20 -13.35
CA ARG A 146 11.14 -1.51 -13.77
C ARG A 146 12.42 -1.39 -14.59
N ALA A 147 12.50 -0.42 -15.50
CA ALA A 147 13.71 -0.19 -16.28
C ALA A 147 14.90 0.29 -15.41
N LEU A 148 14.62 1.04 -14.34
CA LEU A 148 15.63 1.57 -13.42
C LEU A 148 16.10 0.54 -12.38
N ALA A 149 15.23 -0.38 -11.97
CA ALA A 149 15.54 -1.44 -11.02
C ALA A 149 15.15 -2.82 -11.59
N PRO A 150 15.91 -3.34 -12.58
CA PRO A 150 15.56 -4.56 -13.30
C PRO A 150 15.84 -5.84 -12.52
N GLU A 151 16.49 -5.76 -11.35
CA GLU A 151 16.87 -6.95 -10.59
C GLU A 151 15.66 -7.77 -10.14
N ALA A 152 15.83 -9.10 -10.15
CA ALA A 152 14.77 -10.05 -9.80
C ALA A 152 14.17 -9.79 -8.40
N GLY A 153 14.96 -9.25 -7.46
CA GLY A 153 14.48 -8.88 -6.12
C GLY A 153 13.38 -7.82 -6.12
N TYR A 154 13.30 -6.97 -7.15
CA TYR A 154 12.25 -5.97 -7.30
C TYR A 154 11.06 -6.45 -8.14
N ALA A 155 11.15 -7.62 -8.79
CA ALA A 155 10.05 -8.14 -9.61
C ALA A 155 8.71 -8.22 -8.85
N PRO A 156 8.65 -8.69 -7.57
CA PRO A 156 7.37 -8.76 -6.85
C PRO A 156 6.72 -7.41 -6.60
N ILE A 157 7.51 -6.35 -6.37
CA ILE A 157 6.98 -5.00 -6.15
C ILE A 157 6.53 -4.35 -7.46
N HIS A 158 7.26 -4.58 -8.56
CA HIS A 158 6.85 -4.12 -9.89
C HIS A 158 5.50 -4.71 -10.29
N GLU A 159 5.35 -6.01 -10.09
CA GLU A 159 4.13 -6.75 -10.39
C GLU A 159 2.95 -6.30 -9.54
N TRP A 160 3.18 -6.02 -8.26
CA TRP A 160 2.13 -5.50 -7.37
C TRP A 160 1.56 -4.16 -7.86
N TYR A 161 2.42 -3.18 -8.15
CA TYR A 161 1.94 -1.86 -8.59
C TYR A 161 1.26 -1.93 -9.96
N ARG A 162 1.73 -2.79 -10.86
CA ARG A 162 1.05 -3.05 -12.14
C ARG A 162 -0.31 -3.70 -11.92
N ALA A 163 -0.38 -4.74 -11.10
CA ALA A 163 -1.61 -5.44 -10.76
C ALA A 163 -2.66 -4.52 -10.13
N LEU A 164 -2.24 -3.68 -9.17
CA LEU A 164 -3.12 -2.70 -8.53
C LEU A 164 -3.66 -1.69 -9.54
N THR A 165 -2.82 -1.23 -10.47
CA THR A 165 -3.22 -0.30 -11.54
C THR A 165 -4.27 -0.94 -12.45
N ASP A 166 -4.00 -2.14 -12.94
CA ASP A 166 -4.91 -2.86 -13.85
C ASP A 166 -6.23 -3.23 -13.14
N PHE A 167 -6.16 -3.62 -11.86
CA PHE A 167 -7.34 -3.87 -11.03
C PHE A 167 -8.20 -2.62 -10.86
N LEU A 168 -7.61 -1.46 -10.53
CA LEU A 168 -8.34 -0.20 -10.39
C LEU A 168 -8.92 0.29 -11.72
N ALA A 169 -8.25 -0.01 -12.83
CA ALA A 169 -8.73 0.26 -14.19
C ALA A 169 -9.89 -0.67 -14.61
N GLY A 170 -10.18 -1.73 -13.85
CA GLY A 170 -11.19 -2.74 -14.18
C GLY A 170 -10.70 -3.80 -15.17
N ASP A 171 -9.41 -3.81 -15.52
CA ASP A 171 -8.79 -4.82 -16.36
C ASP A 171 -8.41 -6.04 -15.50
N LEU A 172 -9.43 -6.79 -15.10
CA LEU A 172 -9.27 -7.93 -14.20
C LEU A 172 -8.49 -9.08 -14.86
N GLU A 173 -8.57 -9.21 -16.19
CA GLU A 173 -7.83 -10.22 -16.96
C GLU A 173 -6.31 -9.98 -16.90
N ALA A 174 -5.87 -8.71 -17.00
CA ALA A 174 -4.47 -8.36 -16.82
C ALA A 174 -4.04 -8.43 -15.34
N ALA A 175 -4.90 -8.02 -14.42
CA ALA A 175 -4.56 -7.92 -13.00
C ALA A 175 -4.41 -9.28 -12.30
N ALA A 176 -5.36 -10.20 -12.50
CA ALA A 176 -5.45 -11.46 -11.76
C ALA A 176 -4.17 -12.32 -11.78
N PRO A 177 -3.52 -12.60 -12.92
CA PRO A 177 -2.30 -13.41 -12.92
C PRO A 177 -1.15 -12.77 -12.14
N LEU A 178 -1.07 -11.43 -12.12
CA LEU A 178 -0.06 -10.71 -11.34
C LEU A 178 -0.37 -10.75 -9.83
N ILE A 179 -1.65 -10.65 -9.47
CA ILE A 179 -2.12 -10.79 -8.08
C ILE A 179 -1.77 -12.18 -7.54
N GLU A 180 -2.10 -13.24 -8.28
CA GLU A 180 -1.79 -14.63 -7.89
C GLU A 180 -0.29 -14.84 -7.66
N ARG A 181 0.54 -14.32 -8.56
CA ARG A 181 2.01 -14.39 -8.41
C ARG A 181 2.49 -13.62 -7.19
N HIS A 182 1.97 -12.42 -6.94
CA HIS A 182 2.34 -11.63 -5.77
C HIS A 182 1.98 -12.34 -4.45
N ILE A 183 0.82 -12.99 -4.42
CA ILE A 183 0.36 -13.81 -3.29
C ILE A 183 1.31 -14.97 -2.97
N LEU A 184 1.97 -15.56 -3.98
CA LEU A 184 2.99 -16.60 -3.74
C LEU A 184 4.24 -16.04 -3.04
N HIS A 185 4.61 -14.79 -3.34
CA HIS A 185 5.76 -14.11 -2.73
C HIS A 185 5.46 -13.56 -1.33
N GLN A 186 4.26 -13.01 -1.12
CA GLN A 186 3.84 -12.41 0.16
C GLN A 186 2.52 -13.03 0.64
N PRO A 187 2.55 -14.27 1.15
CA PRO A 187 1.35 -15.00 1.49
C PRO A 187 0.51 -14.34 2.58
N GLY A 188 1.16 -13.60 3.48
CA GLY A 188 0.53 -12.92 4.61
C GLY A 188 -0.12 -11.57 4.29
N TYR A 189 -0.05 -11.10 3.05
CA TYR A 189 -0.60 -9.80 2.69
C TYR A 189 -2.11 -9.92 2.42
N GLY A 190 -2.91 -9.80 3.50
CA GLY A 190 -4.35 -10.05 3.48
C GLY A 190 -5.12 -9.21 2.45
N TYR A 191 -4.76 -7.94 2.24
CA TYR A 191 -5.40 -7.09 1.24
C TYR A 191 -5.26 -7.63 -0.19
N VAL A 192 -4.11 -8.22 -0.52
CA VAL A 192 -3.89 -8.84 -1.85
C VAL A 192 -4.79 -10.05 -2.02
N SER A 193 -4.97 -10.85 -0.97
CA SER A 193 -5.92 -11.98 -0.97
C SER A 193 -7.37 -11.50 -1.15
N VAL A 194 -7.74 -10.35 -0.58
CA VAL A 194 -9.06 -9.75 -0.82
C VAL A 194 -9.26 -9.37 -2.29
N ILE A 195 -8.27 -8.73 -2.93
CA ILE A 195 -8.36 -8.39 -4.36
C ILE A 195 -8.44 -9.67 -5.21
N ALA A 196 -7.67 -10.71 -4.89
CA ALA A 196 -7.78 -12.01 -5.57
C ALA A 196 -9.19 -12.62 -5.46
N ALA A 197 -9.83 -12.51 -4.28
CA ALA A 197 -11.20 -12.98 -4.08
C ALA A 197 -12.20 -12.23 -4.98
N ILE A 198 -12.01 -10.93 -5.16
CA ILE A 198 -12.83 -10.10 -6.06
C ILE A 198 -12.62 -10.52 -7.53
N CYS A 199 -11.36 -10.67 -7.95
CA CYS A 199 -11.04 -11.13 -9.31
C CYS A 199 -11.62 -12.52 -9.62
N THR A 200 -11.44 -13.49 -8.72
CA THR A 200 -11.95 -14.86 -8.89
C THR A 200 -13.48 -14.91 -8.92
N THR A 201 -14.15 -14.10 -8.10
CA THR A 201 -15.62 -13.92 -8.18
C THR A 201 -16.05 -13.40 -9.55
N ALA A 202 -15.36 -12.41 -10.09
CA ALA A 202 -15.66 -11.85 -11.42
C ALA A 202 -15.50 -12.89 -12.55
N PHE A 203 -14.63 -13.89 -12.37
CA PHE A 203 -14.49 -15.02 -13.30
C PHE A 203 -15.42 -16.21 -13.00
N GLY A 204 -16.32 -16.08 -12.02
CA GLY A 204 -17.31 -17.11 -11.67
C GLY A 204 -16.78 -18.24 -10.77
N ASP A 205 -15.58 -18.12 -10.19
CA ASP A 205 -15.04 -19.08 -9.22
C ASP A 205 -15.27 -18.60 -7.77
N ASP A 206 -16.53 -18.66 -7.32
CA ASP A 206 -16.90 -18.31 -5.94
C ASP A 206 -16.21 -19.23 -4.90
N ALA A 207 -15.88 -20.48 -5.27
CA ALA A 207 -15.16 -21.39 -4.39
C ALA A 207 -13.70 -20.95 -4.20
N GLY A 208 -13.05 -20.51 -5.28
CA GLY A 208 -11.74 -19.85 -5.25
C GLY A 208 -11.77 -18.57 -4.44
N ALA A 209 -12.76 -17.73 -4.66
CA ALA A 209 -12.94 -16.50 -3.90
C ALA A 209 -12.96 -16.75 -2.39
N ARG A 210 -13.75 -17.74 -1.93
CA ARG A 210 -13.79 -18.14 -0.51
C ARG A 210 -12.45 -18.64 0.02
N ARG A 211 -11.67 -19.39 -0.78
CA ARG A 211 -10.29 -19.79 -0.38
C ARG A 211 -9.39 -18.57 -0.14
N HIS A 212 -9.48 -17.55 -0.98
CA HIS A 212 -8.72 -16.32 -0.79
C HIS A 212 -9.17 -15.53 0.44
N ILE A 213 -10.48 -15.48 0.73
CA ILE A 213 -11.00 -14.87 1.97
C ILE A 213 -10.51 -15.61 3.21
N ALA A 214 -10.58 -16.95 3.22
CA ALA A 214 -10.09 -17.76 4.34
C ALA A 214 -8.61 -17.50 4.62
N ARG A 215 -7.78 -17.42 3.56
CA ARG A 215 -6.36 -17.05 3.68
C ARG A 215 -6.15 -15.63 4.20
N ALA A 216 -6.95 -14.67 3.75
CA ALA A 216 -6.87 -13.29 4.25
C ALA A 216 -7.12 -13.24 5.76
N LYS A 217 -8.11 -14.00 6.25
CA LYS A 217 -8.44 -14.14 7.68
C LYS A 217 -7.37 -14.89 8.47
N GLU A 218 -6.79 -15.94 7.91
CA GLU A 218 -5.70 -16.70 8.53
C GLU A 218 -4.51 -15.78 8.88
N HIS A 219 -4.13 -14.91 7.96
CA HIS A 219 -2.97 -14.02 8.14
C HIS A 219 -3.31 -12.65 8.76
N ASN A 220 -4.56 -12.23 8.68
CA ASN A 220 -5.07 -11.03 9.32
C ASN A 220 -6.46 -11.30 9.93
N PRO A 221 -6.54 -11.87 11.14
CA PRO A 221 -7.81 -12.24 11.78
C PRO A 221 -8.74 -11.05 12.06
N GLN A 222 -8.18 -9.85 12.08
CA GLN A 222 -8.86 -8.57 12.26
C GLN A 222 -9.56 -8.06 11.00
N LEU A 223 -9.15 -8.56 9.83
CA LEU A 223 -9.61 -8.06 8.55
C LEU A 223 -11.09 -8.40 8.37
N ARG A 224 -11.82 -7.43 7.83
CA ARG A 224 -13.24 -7.54 7.52
C ARG A 224 -13.66 -6.42 6.58
N PRO A 225 -14.81 -6.52 5.89
CA PRO A 225 -15.22 -5.55 4.88
C PRO A 225 -15.19 -4.11 5.40
N GLU A 226 -15.62 -3.87 6.64
CA GLU A 226 -15.72 -2.54 7.25
C GLU A 226 -14.38 -1.80 7.27
N LYS A 227 -13.26 -2.53 7.45
CA LYS A 227 -11.91 -1.94 7.46
C LYS A 227 -11.44 -1.52 6.06
N LEU A 228 -11.99 -2.14 5.02
CA LEU A 228 -11.63 -1.88 3.62
C LEU A 228 -12.62 -0.95 2.91
N LYS A 229 -13.78 -0.69 3.52
CA LYS A 229 -14.85 0.14 2.96
C LYS A 229 -14.37 1.47 2.41
N GLY A 230 -13.54 2.19 3.17
CA GLY A 230 -13.02 3.50 2.77
C GLY A 230 -12.30 3.44 1.43
N MET A 231 -11.35 2.50 1.30
CA MET A 231 -10.58 2.31 0.07
C MET A 231 -11.44 1.79 -1.09
N MET A 232 -12.33 0.84 -0.84
CA MET A 232 -13.19 0.29 -1.89
C MET A 232 -14.15 1.35 -2.47
N LEU A 233 -14.71 2.20 -1.61
CA LEU A 233 -15.67 3.22 -2.04
C LEU A 233 -15.01 4.52 -2.55
N SER A 234 -13.70 4.67 -2.34
CA SER A 234 -12.92 5.81 -2.86
C SER A 234 -12.17 5.49 -4.16
N GLN A 235 -12.44 4.35 -4.81
CA GLN A 235 -11.86 4.03 -6.11
C GLN A 235 -12.23 5.08 -7.18
N PRO A 236 -11.41 5.26 -8.24
CA PRO A 236 -11.72 6.18 -9.33
C PRO A 236 -13.08 5.90 -9.98
N ASP A 237 -13.39 4.63 -10.25
CA ASP A 237 -14.74 4.18 -10.60
C ASP A 237 -15.50 3.80 -9.32
N LYS A 238 -16.37 4.73 -8.87
CA LYS A 238 -17.17 4.56 -7.65
C LYS A 238 -18.20 3.44 -7.77
N GLU A 239 -18.75 3.20 -8.96
CA GLU A 239 -19.75 2.16 -9.15
C GLU A 239 -19.11 0.78 -9.16
N LYS A 240 -17.93 0.64 -9.77
CA LYS A 240 -17.08 -0.56 -9.61
C LYS A 240 -16.75 -0.79 -8.14
N GLY A 241 -16.26 0.22 -7.44
CA GLY A 241 -15.93 0.13 -6.02
C GLY A 241 -17.10 -0.35 -5.14
N LYS A 242 -18.32 0.14 -5.39
CA LYS A 242 -19.54 -0.34 -4.71
C LYS A 242 -19.85 -1.80 -5.00
N ARG A 243 -19.74 -2.23 -6.26
CA ARG A 243 -19.98 -3.64 -6.66
C ARG A 243 -19.00 -4.57 -5.98
N GLU A 244 -17.71 -4.21 -5.98
CA GLU A 244 -16.65 -5.01 -5.37
C GLU A 244 -16.77 -5.05 -3.84
N TYR A 245 -17.17 -3.95 -3.21
CA TYR A 245 -17.47 -3.92 -1.78
C TYR A 245 -18.65 -4.83 -1.41
N ALA A 246 -19.72 -4.85 -2.23
CA ALA A 246 -20.84 -5.76 -2.02
C ALA A 246 -20.45 -7.24 -2.19
N ILE A 247 -19.57 -7.55 -3.15
CA ILE A 247 -18.97 -8.89 -3.28
C ILE A 247 -18.24 -9.27 -1.99
N LEU A 248 -17.43 -8.36 -1.45
CA LEU A 248 -16.67 -8.58 -0.25
C LEU A 248 -17.58 -8.86 0.97
N GLU A 249 -18.63 -8.07 1.16
CA GLU A 249 -19.63 -8.28 2.22
C GLU A 249 -20.31 -9.65 2.11
N ARG A 250 -20.70 -10.05 0.89
CA ARG A 250 -21.29 -11.36 0.62
C ARG A 250 -20.33 -12.50 0.99
N LEU A 251 -19.10 -12.47 0.45
CA LEU A 251 -18.11 -13.51 0.70
C LEU A 251 -17.76 -13.64 2.19
N TRP A 252 -17.72 -12.53 2.92
CA TRP A 252 -17.42 -12.55 4.36
C TRP A 252 -18.56 -13.15 5.19
N ALA A 253 -19.82 -12.90 4.79
CA ALA A 253 -21.00 -13.43 5.46
C ALA A 253 -21.16 -14.95 5.24
N GLU A 254 -20.87 -15.43 4.03
CA GLU A 254 -20.93 -16.86 3.68
C GLU A 254 -19.87 -17.71 4.39
N ASP A 255 -18.69 -17.14 4.68
CA ASP A 255 -17.60 -17.84 5.38
C ASP A 255 -17.83 -17.96 6.90
N GLY A 256 -18.82 -17.25 7.45
CA GLY A 256 -19.22 -17.33 8.86
C GLY A 256 -20.39 -18.27 9.14
N ALA A 257 -20.98 -18.88 8.11
CA ALA A 257 -22.11 -19.80 8.17
C ALA A 257 -21.67 -21.27 7.98
#